data_AF-A0A3S1SK26-F1
#
_entry.id   AF-A0A3S1SK26-F1
#
_cell.length_a   1.000
_cell.length_b   1.000
_cell.length_c   1.000
_cell.angle_alpha   90.00
_cell.angle_beta   90.00
_cell.angle_gamma   90.00
#
_symmetry.space_group_name_H-M   'P 1'
#
loop_
_entity.id
_entity.type
_entity.pdbx_description
1 polymer ?
#
loop_
_entity_poly.entity_id
_entity_poly.type
_entity_poly.pdbx_seq_one_letter_code
_entity_poly.pdbx_strand_id
1 'polypeptide(L)'
;MGKSHRDAAFAAHVRPFRLTVLSAINGRMAPIDRQEVRLRLPTQLKKLAKIAAAENERSLNEEIVARLKRSFGHDDKDRQRAARLLSEALSIIDKGGGKG
;
A
#
# COMPACT_ATOMS: atom_id res chain seq x y z
N MET A 1 -17.46 -27.18 41.86
CA MET A 1 -16.81 -27.52 40.58
C MET A 1 -17.85 -27.87 39.54
N GLY A 2 -17.80 -27.32 38.32
CA GLY A 2 -18.77 -27.69 37.28
C GLY A 2 -18.84 -26.75 36.07
N LYS A 3 -17.71 -26.43 35.43
CA LYS A 3 -17.68 -25.76 34.12
C LYS A 3 -16.44 -26.25 33.35
N SER A 4 -16.55 -27.32 32.55
CA SER A 4 -15.42 -27.69 31.67
C SER A 4 -15.74 -28.71 30.55
N HIS A 5 -16.94 -28.78 29.97
CA HIS A 5 -17.18 -29.80 28.93
C HIS A 5 -18.00 -29.40 27.71
N ARG A 6 -18.43 -28.12 27.54
CA ARG A 6 -19.27 -27.76 26.38
C ARG A 6 -18.63 -26.91 25.28
N ASP A 7 -17.44 -26.35 25.48
CA ASP A 7 -16.81 -25.49 24.45
C ASP A 7 -15.84 -26.21 23.50
N ALA A 8 -15.36 -27.42 23.85
CA ALA A 8 -14.40 -28.15 23.01
C ALA A 8 -15.04 -28.76 21.75
N ALA A 9 -16.35 -29.06 21.78
CA ALA A 9 -17.03 -29.75 20.69
C ALA A 9 -17.34 -28.83 19.49
N PHE A 10 -17.57 -27.53 19.71
CA PHE A 10 -17.88 -26.60 18.61
C PHE A 10 -16.63 -26.23 17.80
N ALA A 11 -15.45 -26.21 18.42
CA ALA A 11 -14.18 -25.91 17.77
C ALA A 11 -13.67 -27.03 16.84
N ALA A 12 -14.20 -28.25 16.99
CA ALA A 12 -13.77 -29.41 16.21
C ALA A 12 -14.52 -29.56 14.87
N HIS A 13 -15.65 -28.87 14.67
CA HIS A 13 -16.52 -29.09 13.49
C HIS A 13 -16.34 -28.07 12.36
N VAL A 14 -15.48 -27.05 12.52
CA VAL A 14 -15.23 -26.01 11.49
C VAL A 14 -13.80 -26.07 10.93
N ARG A 15 -13.08 -27.19 11.15
CA ARG A 15 -11.64 -27.33 10.87
C ARG A 15 -11.26 -28.42 9.86
N PRO A 16 -11.86 -28.48 8.66
CA PRO A 16 -11.06 -29.05 7.56
C PRO A 16 -11.13 -28.34 6.20
N PHE A 17 -11.58 -27.08 6.09
CA PHE A 17 -11.80 -26.48 4.75
C PHE A 17 -11.01 -25.21 4.39
N ARG A 18 -9.84 -24.95 5.00
CA ARG A 18 -9.02 -23.77 4.63
C ARG A 18 -7.53 -23.98 4.37
N LEU A 19 -7.02 -25.21 4.31
CA LEU A 19 -5.58 -25.42 4.11
C LEU A 19 -5.21 -26.13 2.80
N THR A 20 -6.15 -26.76 2.09
CA THR A 20 -5.79 -27.53 0.88
C THR A 20 -5.91 -26.72 -0.42
N VAL A 21 -6.84 -25.76 -0.51
CA VAL A 21 -7.09 -25.01 -1.76
C VAL A 21 -6.06 -23.91 -2.04
N LEU A 22 -5.33 -23.42 -1.02
CA LEU A 22 -4.31 -22.37 -1.22
C LEU A 22 -2.97 -22.91 -1.73
N SER A 23 -2.67 -24.19 -1.56
CA SER A 23 -1.39 -24.79 -1.98
C SER A 23 -1.27 -24.93 -3.51
N ALA A 24 -2.39 -25.23 -4.19
CA ALA A 24 -2.41 -25.47 -5.63
C ALA A 24 -2.28 -24.19 -6.48
N ILE A 25 -2.58 -23.02 -5.92
CA ILE A 25 -2.46 -21.73 -6.62
C ILE A 25 -1.01 -21.23 -6.60
N ASN A 26 -0.27 -21.47 -5.50
CA ASN A 26 1.11 -21.00 -5.34
C ASN A 26 2.13 -21.71 -6.25
N GLY A 27 1.79 -22.86 -6.85
CA GLY A 27 2.71 -23.63 -7.70
C GLY A 27 2.86 -23.10 -9.14
N ARG A 28 2.04 -22.13 -9.57
CA ARG A 28 2.03 -21.62 -10.97
C ARG A 28 2.51 -20.18 -11.14
N MET A 29 2.73 -19.44 -10.05
CA MET A 29 3.41 -18.15 -10.12
C MET A 29 4.91 -18.42 -10.04
N ALA A 30 5.68 -17.91 -11.00
CA ALA A 30 7.14 -17.83 -10.85
C ALA A 30 7.44 -17.26 -9.44
N PRO A 31 8.49 -17.75 -8.74
CA PRO A 31 8.82 -17.23 -7.43
C PRO A 31 8.86 -15.71 -7.51
N ILE A 32 7.94 -15.04 -6.83
CA ILE A 32 8.04 -13.59 -6.68
C ILE A 32 9.35 -13.41 -5.95
N ASP A 33 10.34 -12.83 -6.62
CA ASP A 33 11.62 -12.48 -6.01
C ASP A 33 11.34 -11.43 -4.94
N ARG A 34 11.03 -11.92 -3.74
CA ARG A 34 10.57 -11.13 -2.62
C ARG A 34 11.77 -10.93 -1.71
N GLN A 35 12.49 -9.85 -1.94
CA GLN A 35 13.52 -9.42 -1.01
C GLN A 35 12.88 -8.87 0.27
N GLU A 36 13.19 -9.48 1.40
CA GLU A 36 12.84 -8.94 2.72
C GLU A 36 13.93 -7.98 3.21
N VAL A 37 13.52 -6.81 3.70
CA VAL A 37 14.42 -5.80 4.29
C VAL A 37 13.94 -5.44 5.68
N ARG A 38 14.79 -5.62 6.69
CA ARG A 38 14.49 -5.21 8.07
C ARG A 38 14.91 -3.76 8.29
N LEU A 39 13.93 -2.88 8.50
CA LEU A 39 14.16 -1.46 8.74
C LEU A 39 14.03 -1.11 10.22
N ARG A 40 14.98 -0.33 10.75
CA ARG A 40 14.84 0.34 12.05
C ARG A 40 14.30 1.74 11.81
N LEU A 41 13.06 1.99 12.20
CA LEU A 41 12.41 3.28 12.05
C LEU A 41 12.38 4.02 13.39
N PRO A 42 12.76 5.31 13.44
CA PRO A 42 12.48 6.15 14.59
C PRO A 42 10.97 6.12 14.92
N THR A 43 10.63 6.18 16.21
CA THR A 43 9.23 6.05 16.68
C THR A 43 8.30 7.04 15.98
N GLN A 44 8.73 8.30 15.83
CA GLN A 44 7.95 9.33 15.15
C GLN A 44 7.72 8.99 13.67
N LEU A 45 8.75 8.51 12.97
CA LEU A 45 8.64 8.12 11.55
C LEU A 45 7.69 6.93 11.38
N LYS A 46 7.74 5.95 12.29
CA LYS A 46 6.79 4.82 12.29
C LYS A 46 5.35 5.29 12.47
N LYS A 47 5.11 6.28 13.34
CA LYS A 47 3.76 6.85 13.55
C LYS A 47 3.27 7.55 12.28
N LEU A 48 4.09 8.40 11.67
CA LEU A 48 3.75 9.09 10.43
C LEU A 48 3.49 8.11 9.28
N ALA A 49 4.32 7.08 9.13
CA ALA A 49 4.13 6.05 8.10
C ALA A 49 2.81 5.28 8.28
N LYS A 50 2.38 5.01 9.52
CA LYS A 50 1.09 4.37 9.79
C LYS A 50 -0.10 5.27 9.46
N ILE A 51 -0.01 6.56 9.78
CA ILE A 51 -1.06 7.53 9.44
C ILE A 51 -1.20 7.60 7.92
N ALA A 52 -0.09 7.80 7.21
CA ALA A 52 -0.11 7.84 5.75
C ALA A 52 -0.63 6.54 5.13
N ALA A 53 -0.28 5.37 5.68
CA ALA A 53 -0.81 4.10 5.20
C ALA A 53 -2.34 4.03 5.34
N ALA A 54 -2.88 4.49 6.48
CA ALA A 54 -4.34 4.55 6.69
C ALA A 54 -5.02 5.54 5.74
N GLU A 55 -4.45 6.73 5.54
CA GLU A 55 -4.98 7.76 4.61
C GLU A 55 -4.98 7.29 3.16
N ASN A 56 -4.01 6.47 2.76
CA ASN A 56 -3.88 5.95 1.39
C ASN A 56 -4.54 4.57 1.22
N GLU A 57 -5.28 4.08 2.21
CA GLU A 57 -5.94 2.77 2.21
C GLU A 57 -4.97 1.60 1.87
N ARG A 58 -3.74 1.69 2.39
CA ARG A 58 -2.66 0.72 2.17
C ARG A 58 -2.24 0.05 3.47
N SER A 59 -1.67 -1.14 3.36
CA SER A 59 -0.85 -1.68 4.44
C SER A 59 0.41 -0.81 4.64
N LEU A 60 0.99 -0.87 5.83
CA LEU A 60 2.25 -0.16 6.13
C LEU A 60 3.37 -0.56 5.15
N ASN A 61 3.41 -1.83 4.74
CA ASN A 61 4.41 -2.32 3.78
C ASN A 61 4.21 -1.69 2.39
N GLU A 62 2.98 -1.68 1.89
CA GLU A 62 2.66 -1.09 0.58
C GLU A 62 2.97 0.40 0.56
N GLU A 63 2.69 1.12 1.65
CA GLU A 63 3.00 2.54 1.73
C GLU A 63 4.51 2.80 1.75
N ILE A 64 5.29 2.00 2.49
CA ILE A 64 6.76 2.10 2.47
C ILE A 64 7.30 1.84 1.06
N VAL A 65 6.83 0.78 0.40
CA VAL A 65 7.25 0.45 -0.98
C VAL A 65 6.84 1.55 -1.96
N ALA A 66 5.62 2.09 -1.85
CA ALA A 66 5.15 3.18 -2.71
C ALA A 66 6.01 4.44 -2.57
N ARG A 67 6.38 4.80 -1.34
CA ARG A 67 7.29 5.93 -1.08
C ARG A 67 8.69 5.68 -1.66
N LEU A 68 9.25 4.49 -1.45
CA LEU A 68 10.54 4.14 -2.04
C LEU A 68 10.50 4.21 -3.57
N LYS A 69 9.49 3.60 -4.20
CA LYS A 69 9.30 3.70 -5.66
C LYS A 69 9.25 5.14 -6.13
N ARG A 70 8.51 6.01 -5.43
CA ARG A 70 8.42 7.44 -5.74
C ARG A 70 9.77 8.15 -5.61
N SER A 71 10.59 7.79 -4.62
CA SER A 71 11.92 8.34 -4.41
C SER A 71 12.93 7.94 -5.50
N PHE A 72 12.76 6.76 -6.10
CA PHE A 72 13.60 6.29 -7.21
C PHE A 72 13.01 6.61 -8.60
N GLY A 73 11.78 7.07 -8.68
CA GLY A 73 11.13 7.42 -9.94
C GLY A 73 11.68 8.74 -10.53
N HIS A 74 11.79 8.79 -11.87
CA HIS A 74 11.96 10.04 -12.65
C HIS A 74 10.79 11.02 -12.49
N ASP A 75 9.74 10.55 -11.83
CA ASP A 75 8.46 11.16 -11.53
C ASP A 75 8.58 12.55 -10.88
N ASP A 76 9.69 12.90 -10.25
CA ASP A 76 9.88 14.28 -9.77
C ASP A 76 10.19 15.27 -10.90
N LYS A 77 10.98 14.88 -11.90
CA LYS A 77 11.20 15.68 -13.11
C LYS A 77 9.94 15.76 -13.96
N ASP A 78 9.22 14.65 -14.09
CA ASP A 78 7.97 14.60 -14.85
C ASP A 78 6.85 15.38 -14.15
N ARG A 79 6.75 15.31 -12.82
CA ARG A 79 5.86 16.19 -12.03
C ARG A 79 6.22 17.67 -12.18
N GLN A 80 7.50 18.02 -12.07
CA GLN A 80 7.96 19.40 -12.26
C GLN A 80 7.63 19.91 -13.67
N ARG A 81 7.83 19.06 -14.68
CA ARG A 81 7.47 19.37 -16.07
C ARG A 81 5.96 19.54 -16.24
N ALA A 82 5.15 18.64 -15.69
CA ALA A 82 3.70 18.73 -15.72
C ALA A 82 3.20 20.01 -15.03
N ALA A 83 3.73 20.32 -13.85
CA ALA A 83 3.40 21.56 -13.12
C ALA A 83 3.74 22.81 -13.93
N ARG A 84 4.91 22.83 -14.58
CA ARG A 84 5.31 23.93 -15.46
C ARG A 84 4.36 24.11 -16.65
N LEU A 85 4.01 23.02 -17.33
CA LEU A 85 3.09 23.05 -18.47
C LEU A 85 1.69 23.52 -18.07
N LEU A 86 1.20 23.09 -16.90
CA LEU A 86 -0.08 23.55 -16.33
C LEU A 86 -0.05 25.06 -16.04
N SER A 87 1.01 25.59 -15.42
CA SER A 87 1.16 27.03 -15.19
C SER A 87 1.22 27.83 -16.50
N GLU A 88 1.91 27.32 -17.52
CA GLU A 88 2.00 27.97 -18.83
C GLU A 88 0.63 28.04 -19.52
N ALA A 89 -0.13 26.93 -19.51
CA ALA A 89 -1.48 26.90 -20.05
C ALA A 89 -2.42 27.88 -19.34
N LEU A 90 -2.35 27.98 -18.01
CA LEU A 90 -3.13 28.95 -17.23
C LEU A 90 -2.79 30.40 -17.61
N SER A 91 -1.51 30.73 -17.85
CA SER A 91 -1.12 32.07 -18.28
C SER A 91 -1.67 32.45 -19.65
N ILE A 92 -1.79 31.48 -20.57
CA ILE A 92 -2.38 31.70 -21.90
C ILE A 92 -3.88 31.98 -21.78
N ILE A 93 -4.59 31.20 -20.94
CA ILE A 93 -6.04 31.39 -20.70
C ILE A 93 -6.30 32.77 -20.07
N ASP A 94 -5.52 33.15 -19.06
CA ASP A 94 -5.65 34.44 -18.36
C ASP A 94 -5.43 35.63 -19.31
N LYS A 95 -4.42 35.54 -20.18
CA LYS A 95 -4.17 36.57 -21.22
C LYS A 95 -5.21 36.57 -22.34
N GLY A 96 -5.83 35.41 -22.61
CA GLY A 96 -6.86 35.26 -23.64
C GLY A 96 -8.25 35.72 -23.21
N GLY A 97 -8.56 35.65 -21.92
CA GLY A 97 -9.88 36.04 -21.36
C GLY A 97 -10.10 37.55 -21.21
N GLY A 98 -9.06 38.38 -21.38
CA GLY A 98 -9.13 39.84 -21.21
C GLY A 98 -9.54 40.64 -22.45
N LYS A 99 -10.04 39.99 -23.51
CA LYS A 99 -10.61 40.67 -24.68
C LYS A 99 -12.06 40.21 -24.90
N GLY A 100 -12.98 40.87 -24.19
CA GLY A 100 -14.43 40.75 -24.33
C GLY A 100 -15.08 41.90 -23.59
#